data_AF-A0A7C3YCF1-F1
#
_entry.id   AF-A0A7C3YCF1-F1
#
_cell.length_a   1.000
_cell.length_b   1.000
_cell.length_c   1.000
_cell.angle_alpha   90.00
_cell.angle_beta   90.00
_cell.angle_gamma   90.00
#
_symmetry.space_group_name_H-M   'P 1'
#
loop_
_entity.id
_entity.type
_entity.pdbx_description
1 polymer ?
#
loop_
_entity_poly.entity_id
_entity_poly.type
_entity_poly.pdbx_seq_one_letter_code
_entity_poly.pdbx_strand_id
1 'polypeptide(L)'
;ESVNDLLVEHFPSIVDYKFTSKMEEELDEIAEGRLKWQKVIGEFYEPFAKVLKEKSQAVTKKALEEDYDKNCPECGKPLKIKIGRFGKFLACSGFPECKYTEPLLENHVGEEKSQKITQEIAKEKCPQCGKNLVVKEGKFGTFLACEGYPQCQFTKSIEIPANVPCPNCGGRLLKKRTRSGKIFWGCENYPQCQTAFWDEPQTKRCPKCQGILTLNSKLKILKCSQCDWKENV
;
A
#
# COMPACT_ATOMS: atom_id res chain seq x y z
N GLU A 1 -0.95 9.43 -6.34
CA GLU A 1 -1.21 10.29 -7.51
C GLU A 1 -0.29 11.52 -7.62
N SER A 2 0.43 11.95 -6.58
CA SER A 2 1.16 13.24 -6.57
C SER A 2 2.23 13.48 -7.66
N VAL A 3 2.85 12.45 -8.22
CA VAL A 3 3.86 12.63 -9.30
C VAL A 3 3.18 12.88 -10.63
N ASN A 4 2.07 12.18 -10.90
CA ASN A 4 1.34 12.35 -12.15
C ASN A 4 0.75 13.75 -12.22
N ASP A 5 0.13 14.22 -11.14
CA ASP A 5 -0.47 15.55 -11.07
C ASP A 5 0.59 16.66 -11.29
N LEU A 6 1.77 16.53 -10.68
CA LEU A 6 2.89 17.45 -10.88
C LEU A 6 3.38 17.47 -12.33
N LEU A 7 3.48 16.30 -12.95
CA LEU A 7 3.92 16.17 -14.35
C LEU A 7 2.87 16.73 -15.32
N VAL A 8 1.59 16.50 -15.06
CA VAL A 8 0.49 17.06 -15.87
C VAL A 8 0.43 18.59 -15.75
N GLU A 9 0.62 19.14 -14.54
CA GLU A 9 0.58 20.58 -14.31
C GLU A 9 1.77 21.32 -14.96
N HIS A 10 2.97 20.73 -14.92
CA HIS A 10 4.18 21.39 -15.39
C HIS A 10 4.65 20.98 -16.78
N PHE A 11 4.22 19.82 -17.28
CA PHE A 11 4.61 19.25 -18.58
C PHE A 11 3.41 18.67 -19.38
N PRO A 12 2.34 19.46 -19.61
CA PRO A 12 1.12 18.96 -20.26
C PRO A 12 1.35 18.45 -21.69
N SER A 13 2.32 19.00 -22.41
CA SER A 13 2.63 18.61 -23.79
C SER A 13 3.34 17.26 -23.93
N ILE A 14 3.85 16.69 -22.83
CA ILE A 14 4.65 15.45 -22.83
C ILE A 14 3.87 14.30 -22.20
N VAL A 15 2.95 14.61 -21.28
CA VAL A 15 2.17 13.62 -20.53
C VAL A 15 0.78 13.38 -21.17
N ASP A 16 0.50 14.03 -22.31
CA ASP A 16 -0.74 13.82 -23.07
C ASP A 16 -0.68 12.55 -23.91
N TYR A 17 -1.83 11.86 -24.04
CA TYR A 17 -1.97 10.66 -24.87
C TYR A 17 -1.63 10.93 -26.35
N LYS A 18 -1.90 12.14 -26.84
CA LYS A 18 -1.56 12.52 -28.22
C LYS A 18 -0.06 12.59 -28.46
N PHE A 19 0.72 12.98 -27.45
CA PHE A 19 2.17 13.00 -27.55
C PHE A 19 2.73 11.59 -27.72
N THR A 20 2.26 10.64 -26.90
CA THR A 20 2.67 9.23 -26.99
C THR A 20 2.32 8.65 -28.36
N SER A 21 1.11 8.90 -28.87
CA SER A 21 0.72 8.42 -30.22
C SER A 21 1.62 8.98 -31.32
N LYS A 22 1.92 10.29 -31.28
CA LYS A 22 2.77 10.94 -32.28
C LYS A 22 4.22 10.44 -32.24
N MET A 23 4.76 10.20 -31.04
CA MET A 23 6.13 9.71 -30.87
C MET A 23 6.28 8.30 -31.44
N GLU A 24 5.31 7.40 -31.21
CA GLU A 24 5.34 6.05 -31.77
C GLU A 24 5.29 6.09 -33.31
N GLU A 25 4.42 6.92 -33.90
CA GLU A 25 4.36 7.12 -35.35
C GLU A 25 5.71 7.63 -35.92
N GLU A 26 6.36 8.58 -35.25
CA GLU A 26 7.67 9.11 -35.65
C GLU A 26 8.78 8.04 -35.54
N LEU A 27 8.72 7.17 -34.53
CA LEU A 27 9.65 6.05 -34.36
C LEU A 27 9.48 4.98 -35.44
N ASP A 28 8.24 4.70 -35.87
CA ASP A 28 7.96 3.82 -37.00
C ASP A 28 8.53 4.41 -38.31
N GLU A 29 8.35 5.71 -38.56
CA GLU A 29 8.92 6.37 -39.73
C GLU A 29 10.47 6.37 -39.74
N ILE A 30 11.10 6.41 -38.57
CA ILE A 30 12.55 6.22 -38.43
C ILE A 30 12.95 4.79 -38.77
N ALA A 31 12.21 3.80 -38.27
CA ALA A 31 12.48 2.38 -38.52
C ALA A 31 12.38 2.04 -40.01
N GLU A 32 11.45 2.67 -40.73
CA GLU A 32 11.30 2.56 -42.18
C GLU A 32 12.31 3.40 -42.99
N GLY A 33 13.14 4.21 -42.32
CA GLY A 33 14.15 5.05 -42.97
C GLY A 33 13.60 6.31 -43.63
N ARG A 34 12.33 6.66 -43.39
CA ARG A 34 11.67 7.86 -43.91
C ARG A 34 12.10 9.13 -43.16
N LEU A 35 12.45 9.00 -41.88
CA LEU A 35 12.92 10.10 -41.04
C LEU A 35 14.31 9.83 -40.44
N LYS A 36 15.06 10.91 -40.20
CA LYS A 36 16.32 10.85 -39.43
C LYS A 36 16.02 11.05 -37.95
N TRP A 37 16.39 10.08 -37.12
CA TRP A 37 16.16 10.09 -35.67
C TRP A 37 16.71 11.35 -34.97
N GLN A 38 17.84 11.88 -35.42
CA GLN A 38 18.46 13.09 -34.86
C GLN A 38 17.54 14.31 -34.96
N LYS A 39 16.76 14.41 -36.04
CA LYS A 39 15.83 15.51 -36.26
C LYS A 39 14.66 15.42 -35.27
N VAL A 40 14.07 14.23 -35.14
CA VAL A 40 12.96 13.96 -34.20
C VAL A 40 13.38 14.24 -32.75
N ILE A 41 14.54 13.73 -32.33
CA ILE A 41 15.06 13.98 -30.97
C ILE A 41 15.37 15.46 -30.75
N GLY A 42 15.93 16.18 -31.75
CA GLY A 42 16.19 17.60 -31.65
C GLY A 42 14.92 18.44 -31.50
N GLU A 43 13.90 18.14 -32.31
CA GLU A 43 12.60 18.80 -32.26
C GLU A 43 11.88 18.59 -30.92
N PHE A 44 12.08 17.43 -30.28
CA PHE A 44 11.58 17.16 -28.94
C PHE A 44 12.41 17.84 -27.83
N TYR A 45 13.74 17.68 -27.86
CA TYR A 45 14.60 17.99 -26.72
C TYR A 45 14.82 19.50 -26.54
N GLU A 46 14.94 20.26 -27.62
CA GLU A 46 15.14 21.71 -27.58
C GLU A 46 14.04 22.47 -26.81
N PRO A 47 12.74 22.28 -27.10
CA PRO A 47 11.67 22.91 -26.30
C PRO A 47 11.59 22.33 -24.90
N PHE A 48 11.77 21.02 -24.73
CA PHE A 48 11.72 20.37 -23.42
C PHE A 48 12.79 20.90 -22.47
N ALA A 49 14.03 21.07 -22.93
CA ALA A 49 15.14 21.53 -22.11
C ALA A 49 14.91 22.95 -21.58
N LYS A 50 14.26 23.83 -22.37
CA LYS A 50 13.88 25.18 -21.94
C LYS A 50 12.84 25.12 -20.82
N VAL A 51 11.76 24.37 -21.03
CA VAL A 51 10.70 24.17 -20.02
C VAL A 51 11.26 23.55 -18.75
N LEU A 52 12.13 22.55 -18.87
CA LEU A 52 12.78 21.89 -17.73
C LEU A 52 13.64 22.87 -16.93
N LYS A 53 14.40 23.74 -17.60
CA LYS A 53 15.24 24.76 -16.94
C LYS A 53 14.38 25.79 -16.18
N GLU A 54 13.26 26.20 -16.76
CA GLU A 54 12.32 27.13 -16.10
C GLU A 54 11.63 26.46 -14.90
N LYS A 55 11.08 25.25 -15.09
CA LYS A 55 10.30 24.55 -14.06
C LYS A 55 11.17 24.01 -12.93
N SER A 56 12.41 23.60 -13.20
CA SER A 56 13.34 23.15 -12.15
C SER A 56 13.73 24.26 -11.17
N GLN A 57 13.68 25.53 -11.60
CA GLN A 57 13.92 26.69 -10.74
C GLN A 57 12.67 27.09 -9.95
N ALA A 58 11.48 26.95 -10.55
CA ALA A 58 10.21 27.29 -9.91
C ALA A 58 9.75 26.24 -8.88
N VAL A 59 9.95 24.95 -9.15
CA VAL A 59 9.46 23.85 -8.31
C VAL A 59 10.50 23.51 -7.24
N THR A 60 10.42 24.19 -6.11
CA THR A 60 11.25 23.87 -4.94
C THR A 60 10.65 22.69 -4.17
N LYS A 61 11.47 21.70 -3.76
CA LYS A 61 11.06 20.53 -2.93
C LYS A 61 10.17 20.84 -1.71
N LYS A 62 10.14 22.09 -1.26
CA LYS A 62 9.26 22.58 -0.19
C LYS A 62 7.77 22.51 -0.52
N ALA A 63 7.38 22.49 -1.80
CA ALA A 63 5.97 22.48 -2.21
C ALA A 63 5.25 21.14 -1.95
N LEU A 64 5.97 20.08 -1.58
CA LEU A 64 5.43 18.74 -1.32
C LEU A 64 5.42 18.37 0.18
N GLU A 65 5.61 19.35 1.06
CA GLU A 65 5.52 19.16 2.51
C GLU A 65 4.11 19.53 2.97
N GLU A 66 3.31 18.53 3.35
CA GLU A 66 2.02 18.75 4.00
C GLU A 66 2.24 18.87 5.51
N ASP A 67 1.62 19.86 6.16
CA ASP A 67 1.66 19.98 7.62
C ASP A 67 0.82 18.88 8.28
N TYR A 68 1.26 18.41 9.45
CA TYR A 68 0.56 17.38 10.23
C TYR A 68 0.40 17.83 11.68
N ASP A 69 -0.80 17.64 12.24
CA ASP A 69 -1.19 18.20 13.54
C ASP A 69 -0.56 17.52 14.78
N LYS A 70 0.38 16.58 14.61
CA LYS A 70 1.09 15.95 15.73
C LYS A 70 2.52 16.45 15.89
N ASN A 71 2.92 16.64 17.14
CA ASN A 71 4.27 17.01 17.52
C ASN A 71 5.19 15.77 17.58
N CYS A 72 6.46 15.96 17.29
CA CYS A 72 7.49 14.94 17.35
C CYS A 72 7.73 14.51 18.82
N PRO A 73 7.75 13.19 19.12
CA PRO A 73 7.95 12.70 20.48
C PRO A 73 9.37 12.93 21.02
N GLU A 74 10.36 13.16 20.15
CA GLU A 74 11.76 13.36 20.56
C GLU A 74 12.09 14.83 20.88
N CYS A 75 11.47 15.79 20.20
CA CYS A 75 11.86 17.21 20.31
C CYS A 75 10.68 18.19 20.44
N GLY A 76 9.44 17.72 20.36
CA GLY A 76 8.24 18.55 20.48
C GLY A 76 7.95 19.47 19.29
N LYS A 77 8.81 19.53 18.25
CA LYS A 77 8.55 20.29 17.01
C LYS A 77 7.48 19.59 16.15
N PRO A 78 6.69 20.30 15.33
CA PRO A 78 5.63 19.69 14.52
C PRO A 78 6.19 18.67 13.51
N LEU A 79 5.42 17.61 13.24
CA LEU A 79 5.71 16.66 12.16
C LEU A 79 5.17 17.19 10.84
N LYS A 80 5.83 16.81 9.75
CA LYS A 80 5.41 17.10 8.37
C LYS A 80 5.41 15.82 7.55
N ILE A 81 4.45 15.69 6.64
CA ILE A 81 4.42 14.57 5.70
C ILE A 81 5.39 14.89 4.56
N LYS A 82 6.35 14.00 4.34
CA LYS A 82 7.33 14.06 3.25
C LYS A 82 7.17 12.85 2.35
N ILE A 83 7.52 13.02 1.08
CA ILE A 83 7.50 11.93 0.09
C ILE A 83 8.93 11.37 -0.04
N GLY A 84 9.10 10.08 0.25
CA GLY A 84 10.34 9.35 0.06
C GLY A 84 10.22 8.29 -1.03
N ARG A 85 11.29 7.52 -1.25
CA ARG A 85 11.32 6.40 -2.22
C ARG A 85 10.27 5.30 -1.96
N PHE A 86 9.78 5.19 -0.72
CA PHE A 86 8.83 4.17 -0.28
C PHE A 86 7.43 4.73 -0.02
N GLY A 87 7.15 5.98 -0.41
CA GLY A 87 5.87 6.64 -0.19
C GLY A 87 5.94 7.79 0.81
N LYS A 88 4.76 8.25 1.25
CA LYS A 88 4.62 9.32 2.25
C LYS A 88 5.05 8.84 3.64
N PHE A 89 5.75 9.67 4.39
CA PHE A 89 6.18 9.40 5.76
C PHE A 89 6.16 10.68 6.59
N LEU A 90 5.98 10.55 7.91
CA LEU A 90 6.09 11.66 8.84
C LEU A 90 7.55 11.91 9.18
N ALA A 91 7.98 13.16 9.09
CA ALA A 91 9.32 13.61 9.42
C ALA A 91 9.26 14.81 10.36
N CYS A 92 10.19 14.90 11.31
CA CYS A 92 10.30 16.09 12.14
C CYS A 92 10.65 17.34 11.31
N SER A 93 9.93 18.44 11.53
CA SER A 93 10.26 19.76 10.96
C SER A 93 11.64 20.28 11.41
N GLY A 94 12.15 19.78 12.54
CA GLY A 94 13.46 20.14 13.09
C GLY A 94 14.67 19.44 12.47
N PHE A 95 14.52 18.76 11.34
CA PHE A 95 15.66 18.20 10.60
C PHE A 95 16.57 19.33 10.09
N PRO A 96 17.90 19.27 10.27
CA PRO A 96 18.74 18.09 10.58
C PRO A 96 18.97 17.78 12.07
N GLU A 97 18.55 18.65 12.99
CA GLU A 97 18.80 18.51 14.43
C GLU A 97 18.04 17.34 15.04
N CYS A 98 16.80 17.10 14.59
CA CYS A 98 15.99 15.94 14.95
C CYS A 98 15.81 15.03 13.73
N LYS A 99 16.21 13.76 13.85
CA LYS A 99 16.15 12.76 12.76
C LYS A 99 14.95 11.82 12.87
N TYR A 100 14.00 12.10 13.76
CA TYR A 100 12.79 11.31 13.92
C TYR A 100 12.00 11.22 12.60
N THR A 101 11.67 9.98 12.22
CA THR A 101 10.80 9.67 11.08
C THR A 101 9.90 8.49 11.42
N GLU A 102 8.65 8.54 10.97
CA GLU A 102 7.65 7.51 11.21
C GLU A 102 6.89 7.21 9.91
N PRO A 103 6.60 5.93 9.58
CA PRO A 103 5.79 5.63 8.41
C PRO A 103 4.38 6.20 8.57
N LEU A 104 3.87 6.86 7.53
CA LEU A 104 2.48 7.28 7.50
C LEU A 104 1.65 6.03 7.19
N LEU A 105 1.07 5.42 8.22
CA LEU A 105 0.01 4.43 8.03
C LEU A 105 -1.20 5.21 7.51
N GLU A 106 -1.34 5.32 6.19
CA GLU A 106 -2.59 5.79 5.61
C GLU A 106 -3.69 4.90 6.19
N ASN A 107 -4.67 5.54 6.83
CA ASN A 107 -5.81 4.87 7.46
C ASN A 107 -6.56 4.08 6.37
N HIS A 108 -6.13 2.84 6.14
CA HIS A 108 -6.93 1.82 5.51
C HIS A 108 -8.17 1.67 6.37
N VAL A 109 -9.32 2.08 5.81
CA VAL A 109 -10.66 1.88 6.36
C VAL A 109 -10.83 0.36 6.60
N GLY A 110 -10.46 -0.10 7.79
CA GLY A 110 -10.49 -1.52 8.16
C GLY A 110 -9.40 -1.99 9.14
N GLU A 111 -8.27 -1.29 9.26
CA GLU A 111 -7.10 -1.82 10.01
C GLU A 111 -7.10 -1.54 11.53
N GLU A 112 -7.97 -0.66 12.03
CA GLU A 112 -7.99 -0.29 13.46
C GLU A 112 -8.24 -1.48 14.42
N LYS A 113 -8.83 -2.58 13.93
CA LYS A 113 -9.11 -3.78 14.76
C LYS A 113 -8.20 -4.98 14.48
N SER A 114 -7.68 -5.13 13.26
CA SER A 114 -6.64 -6.14 12.98
C SER A 114 -5.34 -5.82 13.73
N GLN A 115 -5.03 -4.54 13.93
CA GLN A 115 -3.93 -4.11 14.80
C GLN A 115 -4.17 -4.48 16.29
N LYS A 116 -5.40 -4.37 16.81
CA LYS A 116 -5.71 -4.79 18.20
C LYS A 116 -5.54 -6.29 18.41
N ILE A 117 -5.98 -7.13 17.48
CA ILE A 117 -5.78 -8.59 17.53
C ILE A 117 -4.28 -8.93 17.47
N THR A 118 -3.53 -8.24 16.61
CA THR A 118 -2.06 -8.38 16.49
C THR A 118 -1.35 -7.97 17.78
N GLN A 119 -1.80 -6.89 18.41
CA GLN A 119 -1.25 -6.37 19.68
C GLN A 119 -1.58 -7.27 20.87
N GLU A 120 -2.73 -7.96 20.88
CA GLU A 120 -3.05 -8.92 21.93
C GLU A 120 -2.28 -10.23 21.81
N ILE A 121 -2.12 -10.76 20.59
CA ILE A 121 -1.31 -11.95 20.33
C ILE A 121 0.18 -11.71 20.64
N ALA A 122 0.65 -10.47 20.48
CA ALA A 122 2.02 -10.03 20.83
C ALA A 122 2.28 -9.88 22.35
N LYS A 123 1.27 -10.04 23.21
CA LYS A 123 1.47 -10.00 24.68
C LYS A 123 2.19 -11.24 25.23
N GLU A 124 2.35 -12.29 24.42
CA GLU A 124 3.17 -13.45 24.80
C GLU A 124 4.66 -13.05 24.83
N LYS A 125 5.32 -13.30 25.98
CA LYS A 125 6.78 -13.18 26.09
C LYS A 125 7.45 -14.32 25.35
N CYS A 126 8.62 -14.04 24.76
CA CYS A 126 9.44 -15.04 24.10
C CYS A 126 9.87 -16.12 25.10
N PRO A 127 9.62 -17.41 24.84
CA PRO A 127 9.99 -18.50 25.74
C PRO A 127 11.51 -18.70 25.87
N GLN A 128 12.30 -18.16 24.92
CA GLN A 128 13.76 -18.31 24.94
C GLN A 128 14.49 -17.20 25.70
N CYS A 129 13.94 -15.99 25.76
CA CYS A 129 14.65 -14.84 26.33
C CYS A 129 13.78 -13.88 27.15
N GLY A 130 12.47 -14.11 27.24
CA GLY A 130 11.54 -13.27 27.99
C GLY A 130 11.23 -11.90 27.40
N LYS A 131 11.87 -11.50 26.29
CA LYS A 131 11.55 -10.27 25.53
C LYS A 131 10.22 -10.39 24.80
N ASN A 132 9.66 -9.28 24.33
CA ASN A 132 8.39 -9.29 23.62
C ASN A 132 8.49 -10.00 22.26
N LEU A 133 7.35 -10.49 21.78
CA LEU A 133 7.20 -10.98 20.42
C LEU A 133 6.57 -9.90 19.55
N VAL A 134 7.07 -9.76 18.32
CA VAL A 134 6.59 -8.82 17.32
C VAL A 134 6.06 -9.58 16.12
N VAL A 135 4.99 -9.09 15.51
CA VAL A 135 4.43 -9.71 14.30
C VAL A 135 5.18 -9.21 13.07
N LYS A 136 5.69 -10.13 12.26
CA LYS A 136 6.42 -9.86 11.01
C LYS A 136 5.81 -10.62 9.84
N GLU A 137 5.98 -10.09 8.65
CA GLU A 137 5.64 -10.78 7.40
C GLU A 137 6.89 -11.42 6.79
N GLY A 138 6.76 -12.66 6.34
CA GLY A 138 7.83 -13.40 5.69
C GLY A 138 7.36 -14.15 4.46
N LYS A 139 8.27 -14.89 3.84
CA LYS A 139 7.99 -15.67 2.62
C LYS A 139 6.86 -16.69 2.76
N PHE A 140 6.56 -17.15 3.98
CA PHE A 140 5.52 -18.12 4.27
C PHE A 140 4.24 -17.52 4.86
N GLY A 141 4.19 -16.20 5.06
CA GLY A 141 3.08 -15.51 5.71
C GLY A 141 3.51 -14.79 6.97
N THR A 142 2.53 -14.40 7.76
CA THR A 142 2.71 -13.62 8.99
C THR A 142 3.11 -14.54 10.16
N PHE A 143 4.08 -14.11 10.97
CA PHE A 143 4.62 -14.89 12.09
C PHE A 143 5.03 -13.98 13.25
N LEU A 144 5.06 -14.52 14.48
CA LEU A 144 5.67 -13.87 15.64
C LEU A 144 7.17 -14.12 15.62
N ALA A 145 7.96 -13.06 15.79
CA ALA A 145 9.40 -13.09 15.93
C ALA A 145 9.81 -12.45 17.25
N CYS A 146 10.92 -12.88 17.84
CA CYS A 146 11.47 -12.18 19.00
C CYS A 146 11.96 -10.76 18.62
N GLU A 147 11.64 -9.78 19.46
CA GLU A 147 12.19 -8.42 19.37
C GLU A 147 13.72 -8.41 19.51
N GLY A 148 14.28 -9.38 20.25
CA GLY A 148 15.72 -9.55 20.44
C GLY A 148 16.50 -10.12 19.25
N TYR A 149 15.90 -10.25 18.06
CA TYR A 149 16.63 -10.64 16.85
C TYR A 149 17.73 -9.61 16.51
N PRO A 150 18.98 -10.01 16.17
CA PRO A 150 19.45 -11.35 15.82
C PRO A 150 19.95 -12.22 16.99
N GLN A 151 20.01 -11.67 18.21
CA GLN A 151 20.50 -12.37 19.40
C GLN A 151 19.58 -13.52 19.84
N CYS A 152 18.27 -13.39 19.57
CA CYS A 152 17.27 -14.44 19.74
C CYS A 152 16.52 -14.67 18.42
N GLN A 153 16.59 -15.89 17.89
CA GLN A 153 15.99 -16.27 16.60
C GLN A 153 14.63 -16.98 16.74
N PHE A 154 13.99 -16.89 17.91
CA PHE A 154 12.68 -17.49 18.12
C PHE A 154 11.65 -16.94 17.11
N THR A 155 10.95 -17.86 16.44
CA THR A 155 9.82 -17.56 15.55
C THR A 155 8.68 -18.55 15.73
N LYS A 156 7.44 -18.09 15.68
CA LYS A 156 6.21 -18.91 15.81
C LYS A 156 5.18 -18.47 14.76
N SER A 157 4.60 -19.40 14.01
CA SER A 157 3.51 -19.10 13.08
C SER A 157 2.25 -18.71 13.83
N ILE A 158 1.48 -17.75 13.31
CA ILE A 158 0.20 -17.34 13.88
C ILE A 158 -0.93 -17.56 12.90
N GLU A 159 -2.09 -17.94 13.43
CA GLU A 159 -3.34 -17.99 12.68
C GLU A 159 -4.07 -16.67 12.91
N ILE A 160 -4.39 -15.97 11.82
CA ILE A 160 -5.08 -14.68 11.88
C ILE A 160 -6.56 -14.94 11.60
N PRO A 161 -7.45 -14.85 12.62
CA PRO A 161 -8.87 -14.98 12.41
C PRO A 161 -9.46 -13.71 11.80
N ALA A 162 -10.47 -13.86 10.96
CA ALA A 162 -11.27 -12.76 10.48
C ALA A 162 -12.18 -12.26 11.61
N ASN A 163 -12.59 -11.01 11.52
CA ASN A 163 -13.50 -10.39 12.48
C ASN A 163 -14.98 -10.80 12.29
N VAL A 164 -15.24 -11.80 11.45
CA VAL A 164 -16.59 -12.24 11.08
C VAL A 164 -16.66 -13.76 11.17
N PRO A 165 -17.69 -14.33 11.81
CA PRO A 165 -17.88 -15.77 11.81
C PRO A 165 -18.24 -16.28 10.42
N CYS A 166 -17.94 -17.55 10.18
CA CYS A 166 -18.29 -18.25 8.97
C CYS A 166 -19.82 -18.21 8.76
N PRO A 167 -20.32 -17.76 7.60
CA PRO A 167 -21.76 -17.65 7.36
C PRO A 167 -22.48 -19.00 7.28
N ASN A 168 -21.75 -20.10 7.11
CA ASN A 168 -22.34 -21.43 6.96
C ASN A 168 -22.37 -22.22 8.27
N CYS A 169 -21.29 -22.21 9.05
CA CYS A 169 -21.20 -23.01 10.30
C CYS A 169 -20.98 -22.18 11.58
N GLY A 170 -20.84 -20.86 11.48
CA GLY A 170 -20.57 -19.99 12.64
C GLY A 170 -19.14 -20.08 13.19
N GLY A 171 -18.30 -21.02 12.72
CA GLY A 171 -16.89 -21.14 13.10
C GLY A 171 -16.03 -19.96 12.67
N ARG A 172 -14.76 -19.91 13.08
CA ARG A 172 -13.85 -18.81 12.69
C ARG A 172 -13.40 -18.97 11.24
N LEU A 173 -13.21 -17.84 10.56
CA LEU A 173 -12.53 -17.79 9.26
C LEU A 173 -11.07 -17.44 9.51
N LEU A 174 -10.13 -18.18 8.94
CA LEU A 174 -8.69 -18.00 9.13
C LEU A 174 -8.03 -17.56 7.82
N LYS A 175 -7.07 -16.63 7.91
CA LYS A 175 -6.22 -16.24 6.78
C LYS A 175 -5.27 -17.40 6.42
N LYS A 176 -5.46 -17.99 5.25
CA LYS A 176 -4.72 -19.13 4.71
C LYS A 176 -4.05 -18.76 3.38
N ARG A 177 -3.11 -19.61 2.94
CA ARG A 177 -2.37 -19.43 1.69
C ARG A 177 -2.42 -20.68 0.83
N THR A 178 -2.62 -20.52 -0.47
CA THR A 178 -2.57 -21.62 -1.43
C THR A 178 -1.14 -22.06 -1.70
N ARG A 179 -0.94 -23.22 -2.35
CA ARG A 179 0.37 -23.68 -2.84
C ARG A 179 1.03 -22.67 -3.80
N SER A 180 0.22 -21.95 -4.59
CA SER A 180 0.66 -20.88 -5.49
C SER A 180 0.93 -19.55 -4.79
N GLY A 181 0.70 -19.47 -3.49
CA GLY A 181 0.99 -18.30 -2.69
C GLY A 181 -0.12 -17.25 -2.63
N LYS A 182 -1.31 -17.50 -3.21
CA LYS A 182 -2.47 -16.61 -3.09
C LYS A 182 -3.08 -16.72 -1.69
N ILE A 183 -3.48 -15.59 -1.11
CA ILE A 183 -4.12 -15.54 0.22
C ILE A 183 -5.63 -15.71 0.05
N PHE A 184 -6.26 -16.42 0.99
CA PHE A 184 -7.71 -16.56 1.08
C PHE A 184 -8.13 -16.75 2.54
N TRP A 185 -9.39 -16.50 2.85
CA TRP A 185 -9.99 -16.68 4.16
C TRP A 185 -10.83 -17.95 4.16
N GLY A 186 -10.37 -18.99 4.84
CA GLY A 186 -11.03 -20.30 4.87
C GLY A 186 -11.58 -20.63 6.26
N CYS A 187 -12.67 -21.39 6.32
CA CYS A 187 -13.21 -21.86 7.60
C CYS A 187 -12.19 -22.73 8.36
N GLU A 188 -12.20 -22.59 9.69
CA GLU A 188 -11.45 -23.45 10.63
C GLU A 188 -11.97 -24.89 10.60
N ASN A 189 -13.28 -25.08 10.44
CA ASN A 189 -13.94 -26.40 10.42
C ASN A 189 -13.80 -27.16 9.09
N TYR A 190 -12.80 -26.85 8.26
CA TYR A 190 -12.49 -27.63 7.06
C TYR A 190 -12.01 -29.04 7.47
N PRO A 191 -12.48 -30.15 6.85
CA PRO A 191 -13.23 -30.24 5.60
C PRO A 191 -14.76 -30.18 5.73
N GLN A 192 -15.31 -30.16 6.95
CA GLN A 192 -16.76 -30.17 7.20
C GLN A 192 -17.44 -28.88 6.70
N CYS A 193 -16.72 -27.75 6.73
CA CYS A 193 -17.16 -26.50 6.13
C CYS A 193 -16.13 -26.02 5.08
N GLN A 194 -16.54 -26.01 3.81
CA GLN A 194 -15.68 -25.60 2.68
C GLN A 194 -15.80 -24.11 2.33
N THR A 195 -16.42 -23.31 3.19
CA THR A 195 -16.56 -21.86 2.96
C THR A 195 -15.19 -21.20 2.91
N ALA A 196 -14.93 -20.51 1.80
CA ALA A 196 -13.70 -19.76 1.57
C ALA A 196 -13.99 -18.47 0.79
N PHE A 197 -13.24 -17.41 1.09
CA PHE A 197 -13.31 -16.11 0.41
C PHE A 197 -11.92 -15.68 -0.04
N TRP A 198 -11.81 -15.12 -1.25
CA TRP A 198 -10.54 -14.60 -1.76
C TRP A 198 -10.15 -13.26 -1.12
N ASP A 199 -11.15 -12.43 -0.88
CA ASP A 199 -11.03 -11.10 -0.31
C ASP A 199 -11.45 -11.12 1.18
N GLU A 200 -11.08 -10.09 1.95
CA GLU A 200 -11.27 -10.08 3.40
C GLU A 200 -12.74 -9.90 3.80
N PRO A 201 -13.35 -10.85 4.54
CA PRO A 201 -14.74 -10.77 4.94
C PRO A 201 -14.97 -9.64 5.95
N GLN A 202 -16.01 -8.84 5.70
CA GLN A 202 -16.37 -7.65 6.46
C GLN A 202 -17.59 -7.88 7.34
N THR A 203 -17.67 -7.12 8.44
CA THR A 203 -18.81 -7.15 9.37
C THR A 203 -20.08 -6.57 8.75
N LYS A 204 -19.93 -5.63 7.80
CA LYS A 204 -21.04 -5.06 7.03
C LYS A 204 -21.69 -6.15 6.16
N ARG A 205 -23.03 -6.16 6.16
CA ARG A 205 -23.84 -7.06 5.33
C ARG A 205 -24.28 -6.36 4.05
N CYS A 206 -24.48 -7.14 2.99
CA CYS A 206 -24.95 -6.60 1.72
C CYS A 206 -26.34 -5.96 1.88
N PRO A 207 -26.57 -4.73 1.39
CA PRO A 207 -27.88 -4.08 1.48
C PRO A 207 -28.96 -4.77 0.62
N LYS A 208 -28.57 -5.53 -0.42
CA LYS A 208 -29.52 -6.21 -1.32
C LYS A 208 -29.94 -7.59 -0.83
N CYS A 209 -29.01 -8.41 -0.33
CA CYS A 209 -29.28 -9.81 0.01
C CYS A 209 -28.83 -10.22 1.41
N GLN A 210 -28.31 -9.29 2.22
CA GLN A 210 -27.75 -9.54 3.56
C GLN A 210 -26.57 -10.54 3.60
N GLY A 211 -26.04 -10.93 2.44
CA GLY A 211 -24.84 -11.75 2.31
C GLY A 211 -23.59 -11.09 2.91
N ILE A 212 -22.55 -11.88 3.15
CA ILE A 212 -21.27 -11.36 3.63
C ILE A 212 -20.61 -10.51 2.53
N LEU A 213 -20.06 -9.37 2.92
CA LEU A 213 -19.27 -8.53 2.03
C LEU A 213 -17.79 -8.87 2.18
N THR A 214 -17.03 -8.77 1.10
CA THR A 214 -15.59 -9.01 1.08
C THR A 214 -14.88 -7.79 0.49
N LEU A 215 -13.83 -7.33 1.17
CA LEU A 215 -13.05 -6.14 0.79
C LEU A 215 -11.79 -6.56 0.02
N ASN A 216 -11.66 -6.05 -1.20
CA ASN A 216 -10.41 -6.13 -1.93
C ASN A 216 -9.55 -4.89 -1.60
N SER A 217 -8.53 -5.06 -0.75
CA SER A 217 -7.70 -3.93 -0.28
C SER A 217 -6.88 -3.27 -1.40
N LYS A 218 -6.59 -3.98 -2.49
CA LYS A 218 -5.81 -3.43 -3.63
C LYS A 218 -6.65 -2.55 -4.53
N LEU A 219 -7.86 -3.00 -4.85
CA LEU A 219 -8.78 -2.28 -5.73
C LEU A 219 -9.68 -1.30 -4.97
N LYS A 220 -9.68 -1.37 -3.63
CA LYS A 220 -10.61 -0.64 -2.76
C LYS A 220 -12.07 -0.86 -3.13
N ILE A 221 -12.43 -2.11 -3.44
CA ILE A 221 -13.80 -2.49 -3.81
C ILE A 221 -14.35 -3.42 -2.74
N LEU A 222 -15.52 -3.08 -2.22
CA LEU A 222 -16.34 -3.95 -1.39
C LEU A 222 -17.31 -4.71 -2.30
N LYS A 223 -17.29 -6.05 -2.27
CA LYS A 223 -18.13 -6.89 -3.11
C LYS A 223 -18.97 -7.84 -2.26
N CYS A 224 -20.20 -8.12 -2.67
CA CYS A 224 -20.98 -9.18 -2.06
C CYS A 224 -20.53 -10.56 -2.55
N SER A 225 -20.45 -11.54 -1.64
CA SER A 225 -20.13 -12.92 -2.00
C SER A 225 -21.28 -13.66 -2.69
N GLN A 226 -22.52 -13.14 -2.62
CA GLN A 226 -23.74 -13.82 -3.09
C GLN A 226 -24.44 -13.13 -4.26
N CYS A 227 -24.21 -11.84 -4.49
CA CYS A 227 -24.84 -11.08 -5.58
C CYS A 227 -23.85 -10.11 -6.24
N ASP A 228 -24.28 -9.45 -7.31
CA ASP A 228 -23.44 -8.53 -8.09
C ASP A 228 -23.26 -7.14 -7.46
N TRP A 229 -23.66 -6.96 -6.19
CA TRP A 229 -23.48 -5.69 -5.50
C TRP A 229 -21.99 -5.41 -5.24
N LYS A 230 -21.56 -4.20 -5.58
CA LYS A 230 -20.21 -3.67 -5.39
C LYS A 230 -20.27 -2.20 -5.01
N GLU A 231 -19.32 -1.76 -4.20
CA GLU A 231 -19.15 -0.35 -3.79
C GLU A 231 -17.65 -0.04 -3.69
N ASN A 232 -17.25 1.16 -4.11
CA ASN A 232 -15.87 1.63 -3.97
C ASN A 232 -15.69 2.24 -2.57
N VAL A 233 -14.55 1.96 -1.93
CA VAL A 233 -14.21 2.36 -0.56
C VAL A 233 -13.02 3.31 -0.55
#